data_AF-A0A529LSN2-F1
#
_entry.id   AF-A0A529LSN2-F1
#
_cell.length_a   1.000
_cell.length_b   1.000
_cell.length_c   1.000
_cell.angle_alpha   90.00
_cell.angle_beta   90.00
_cell.angle_gamma   90.00
#
_symmetry.space_group_name_H-M   'P 1'
#
loop_
_entity.id
_entity.type
_entity.pdbx_description
1 polymer ?
#
loop_
_entity_poly.entity_id
_entity_poly.type
_entity_poly.pdbx_seq_one_letter_code
_entity_poly.pdbx_strand_id
1 'polypeptide(L)'
;LVQWFHYEDPRLDDAVAWMERLGVTHLRTGLSWADSFRPNALDWFDRQMEALADFNVTVTFCFTPEHRGLQPHHTSPPQIPEEFAEFCAAMIRRYAPAIGDNMATTQRVPAAW
;
A
#
# COMPACT_ATOMS: atom_id res chain seq x y z
N LEU A 1 -5.32 -12.39 1.78
CA LEU A 1 -6.31 -11.73 0.89
C LEU A 1 -5.58 -10.77 -0.06
N VAL A 2 -6.11 -10.55 -1.27
CA VAL A 2 -5.66 -9.46 -2.16
C VAL A 2 -6.80 -8.46 -2.28
N GLN A 3 -6.60 -7.23 -1.81
CA GLN A 3 -7.59 -6.17 -1.88
C GLN A 3 -6.92 -4.88 -2.31
N TRP A 4 -7.47 -4.24 -3.33
CA TRP A 4 -7.00 -2.95 -3.84
C TRP A 4 -7.94 -1.85 -3.37
N PHE A 5 -7.37 -0.73 -2.94
CA PHE A 5 -8.12 0.48 -2.63
C PHE A 5 -7.70 1.53 -3.65
N HIS A 6 -8.69 2.08 -4.36
CA HIS A 6 -8.45 3.23 -5.23
C HIS A 6 -8.17 4.47 -4.38
N TYR A 7 -7.67 5.53 -5.02
CA TYR A 7 -7.50 6.82 -4.38
C TYR A 7 -8.81 7.30 -3.72
N GLU A 8 -8.76 7.65 -2.43
CA GLU A 8 -9.91 8.05 -1.61
C GLU A 8 -11.09 7.05 -1.66
N ASP A 9 -10.81 5.75 -1.69
CA ASP A 9 -11.86 4.73 -1.73
C ASP A 9 -12.73 4.80 -0.44
N PRO A 10 -14.03 5.14 -0.54
CA PRO A 10 -14.88 5.28 0.64
C PRO A 10 -15.17 3.95 1.33
N ARG A 11 -14.82 2.82 0.71
CA ARG A 11 -15.05 1.48 1.23
C ARG A 11 -13.92 0.98 2.13
N LEU A 12 -12.87 1.78 2.35
CA LEU A 12 -11.70 1.38 3.14
C LEU A 12 -12.10 0.81 4.50
N ASP A 13 -12.90 1.56 5.27
CA ASP A 13 -13.24 1.18 6.65
C ASP A 13 -14.15 -0.04 6.72
N ASP A 14 -15.18 -0.10 5.85
CA ASP A 14 -16.06 -1.25 5.77
C ASP A 14 -15.29 -2.52 5.36
N ALA A 15 -14.36 -2.39 4.41
CA ALA A 15 -13.52 -3.50 3.98
C ALA A 15 -12.61 -3.99 5.12
N VAL A 16 -11.99 -3.08 5.88
CA VAL A 16 -11.18 -3.42 7.06
C VAL A 16 -12.01 -4.19 8.09
N ALA A 17 -13.18 -3.68 8.47
CA ALA A 17 -14.06 -4.34 9.43
C ALA A 17 -14.47 -5.76 8.97
N TRP A 18 -14.75 -5.94 7.68
CA TRP A 18 -15.04 -7.27 7.13
C TRP A 18 -13.82 -8.20 7.13
N MET A 19 -12.64 -7.68 6.77
CA MET A 19 -11.41 -8.47 6.79
C MET A 19 -11.06 -8.97 8.20
N GLU A 20 -11.22 -8.12 9.21
CA GLU A 20 -11.05 -8.50 10.63
C GLU A 20 -12.04 -9.58 11.05
N ARG A 21 -13.34 -9.39 10.75
CA ARG A 21 -14.40 -10.35 11.08
C ARG A 21 -14.19 -11.71 10.41
N LEU A 22 -13.59 -11.73 9.22
CA LEU A 22 -13.25 -12.95 8.49
C LEU A 22 -11.92 -13.58 8.95
N GLY A 23 -11.21 -12.96 9.90
CA GLY A 23 -9.94 -13.47 10.42
C GLY A 23 -8.79 -13.34 9.42
N VAL A 24 -8.81 -12.36 8.51
CA VAL A 24 -7.71 -12.11 7.58
C VAL A 24 -6.49 -11.62 8.36
N THR A 25 -5.35 -12.29 8.18
CA THR A 25 -4.08 -11.91 8.83
C THR A 25 -3.03 -11.37 7.86
N HIS A 26 -3.08 -11.79 6.59
CA HIS A 26 -2.15 -11.37 5.54
C HIS A 26 -2.90 -10.68 4.42
N LEU A 27 -2.51 -9.44 4.14
CA LEU A 27 -3.16 -8.59 3.15
C LEU A 27 -2.13 -8.14 2.12
N ARG A 28 -2.41 -8.41 0.84
CA ARG A 28 -1.69 -7.78 -0.26
C ARG A 28 -2.54 -6.66 -0.84
N THR A 29 -1.95 -5.47 -0.93
CA THR A 29 -2.56 -4.27 -1.53
C THR A 29 -1.51 -3.52 -2.35
N GLY A 30 -1.72 -2.25 -2.69
CA GLY A 30 -0.67 -1.45 -3.29
C GLY A 30 -0.85 0.06 -3.26
N LEU A 31 0.27 0.74 -3.47
CA LEU A 31 0.35 2.20 -3.61
C LEU A 31 0.69 2.53 -5.06
N SER A 32 -0.07 3.45 -5.62
CA SER A 32 -0.03 3.82 -7.04
C SER A 32 0.90 5.01 -7.25
N TRP A 33 1.92 4.86 -8.09
CA TRP A 33 2.81 5.96 -8.46
C TRP A 33 2.03 7.04 -9.24
N ALA A 34 1.07 6.64 -10.07
CA ALA A 34 0.14 7.57 -10.71
C ALA A 34 -0.65 8.40 -9.69
N ASP A 35 -1.16 7.79 -8.62
CA ASP A 35 -1.93 8.52 -7.60
C ASP A 35 -1.05 9.43 -6.74
N SER A 36 0.28 9.22 -6.70
CA SER A 36 1.21 10.15 -6.02
C SER A 36 1.23 11.57 -6.61
N PHE A 37 0.69 11.75 -7.81
CA PHE A 37 0.52 13.06 -8.46
C PHE A 37 -0.86 13.70 -8.21
N ARG A 38 -1.75 13.05 -7.45
CA ARG A 38 -3.02 13.65 -7.03
C ARG A 38 -2.80 14.59 -5.85
N PRO A 39 -3.69 15.59 -5.64
CA PRO A 39 -3.67 16.42 -4.44
C PRO A 39 -3.68 15.55 -3.18
N ASN A 40 -2.90 15.91 -2.16
CA ASN A 40 -2.89 15.22 -0.85
C ASN A 40 -2.62 13.69 -0.89
N ALA A 41 -1.91 13.21 -1.92
CA ALA A 41 -1.68 11.78 -2.10
C ALA A 41 -1.03 11.08 -0.89
N LEU A 42 -0.08 11.74 -0.22
CA LEU A 42 0.56 11.20 0.97
C LEU A 42 -0.42 11.07 2.15
N ASP A 43 -1.32 12.03 2.35
CA ASP A 43 -2.33 11.96 3.41
C ASP A 43 -3.27 10.76 3.18
N TRP A 44 -3.63 10.50 1.93
CA TRP A 44 -4.39 9.30 1.57
C TRP A 44 -3.60 8.01 1.82
N PHE A 45 -2.34 7.95 1.40
CA PHE A 45 -1.50 6.76 1.63
C PHE A 45 -1.29 6.50 3.12
N ASP A 46 -1.12 7.54 3.93
CA ASP A 46 -1.04 7.43 5.39
C ASP A 46 -2.32 6.85 5.97
N ARG A 47 -3.47 7.42 5.58
CA ARG A 47 -4.77 6.94 6.04
C ARG A 47 -5.01 5.48 5.68
N GLN A 48 -4.63 5.08 4.47
CA GLN A 48 -4.72 3.68 4.03
C GLN A 48 -3.82 2.78 4.87
N MET A 49 -2.54 3.13 5.03
CA MET A 49 -1.60 2.29 5.77
C MET A 49 -1.91 2.22 7.26
N GLU A 50 -2.43 3.31 7.85
CA GLU A 50 -2.91 3.34 9.24
C GLU A 50 -4.13 2.41 9.42
N ALA A 51 -5.10 2.45 8.50
CA ALA A 51 -6.26 1.56 8.53
C ALA A 51 -5.89 0.07 8.43
N LEU A 52 -4.74 -0.23 7.81
CA LEU A 52 -4.28 -1.58 7.55
C LEU A 52 -3.21 -2.05 8.55
N ALA A 53 -2.91 -1.27 9.59
CA ALA A 53 -1.82 -1.52 10.52
C ALA A 53 -1.93 -2.85 11.29
N ASP A 54 -3.14 -3.36 11.49
CA ASP A 54 -3.40 -4.63 12.19
C ASP A 54 -3.23 -5.87 11.30
N PHE A 55 -2.94 -5.70 10.00
CA PHE A 55 -2.65 -6.80 9.07
C PHE A 55 -1.14 -6.95 8.80
N ASN A 56 -0.72 -8.16 8.44
CA ASN A 56 0.59 -8.37 7.81
C ASN A 56 0.50 -7.93 6.35
N VAL A 57 0.86 -6.67 6.08
CA VAL A 57 0.69 -6.05 4.76
C VAL A 57 1.89 -6.31 3.86
N THR A 58 1.63 -6.77 2.64
CA THR A 58 2.57 -6.74 1.51
C THR A 58 2.10 -5.71 0.49
N VAL A 59 2.85 -4.62 0.34
CA VAL A 59 2.54 -3.54 -0.60
C VAL A 59 3.14 -3.84 -1.98
N THR A 60 2.33 -3.69 -3.03
CA THR A 60 2.77 -3.66 -4.42
C THR A 60 2.85 -2.21 -4.90
N PHE A 61 4.00 -1.76 -5.41
CA PHE A 61 4.09 -0.46 -6.09
C PHE A 61 3.76 -0.63 -7.57
N CYS A 62 2.84 0.19 -8.09
CA CYS A 62 2.31 0.02 -9.45
C CYS A 62 1.89 1.35 -10.08
N PHE A 63 1.51 1.26 -11.36
CA PHE A 63 0.90 2.30 -12.20
C PHE A 63 1.76 3.52 -12.52
N THR A 64 2.18 3.61 -13.77
CA THR A 64 2.89 4.78 -14.32
C THR A 64 1.93 5.95 -14.50
N PRO A 65 2.23 7.16 -14.00
CA PRO A 65 1.45 8.36 -14.32
C PRO A 65 1.41 8.57 -15.84
N GLU A 66 0.27 8.96 -16.42
CA GLU A 66 0.12 9.08 -17.89
C GLU A 66 1.19 9.98 -18.51
N HIS A 67 1.54 11.09 -17.85
CA HIS A 67 2.57 12.02 -18.32
C HIS A 67 4.01 11.54 -18.13
N ARG A 68 4.21 10.39 -17.46
CA ARG A 68 5.52 9.75 -17.20
C ARG A 68 5.71 8.44 -17.95
N GLY A 69 4.71 7.95 -18.67
CA GLY A 69 4.81 6.74 -19.49
C GLY A 69 5.36 7.01 -20.88
N LEU A 70 5.98 6.01 -21.53
CA LEU A 70 6.30 6.09 -22.97
C LEU A 70 5.04 6.29 -23.82
N GLN A 71 3.89 5.83 -23.32
CA GLN A 71 2.55 6.10 -23.79
C GLN A 71 1.71 6.59 -22.59
N PRO A 72 0.66 7.40 -22.81
CA PRO A 72 -0.21 7.89 -21.75
C PRO A 72 -1.12 6.77 -21.22
N HIS A 73 -0.53 5.79 -20.55
CA HIS A 73 -1.22 4.61 -20.05
C HIS A 73 -0.56 4.10 -18.77
N HIS A 74 -1.37 3.68 -17.79
CA HIS A 74 -0.91 3.26 -16.46
C HIS A 74 -0.04 2.00 -16.44
N THR A 75 -0.07 1.19 -17.51
CA THR A 75 0.84 0.04 -17.68
C THR A 75 2.04 0.34 -18.60
N SER A 76 2.17 1.58 -19.09
CA SER A 76 3.31 1.97 -19.91
C SER A 76 4.59 1.95 -19.07
N PRO A 77 5.74 1.52 -19.60
CA PRO A 77 7.01 1.71 -18.90
C PRO A 77 7.28 3.20 -18.66
N PRO A 78 7.96 3.57 -17.56
CA PRO A 78 8.37 4.94 -17.31
C PRO A 78 9.32 5.45 -18.39
N GLN A 79 9.22 6.74 -18.72
CA GLN A 79 10.21 7.46 -19.53
C GLN A 79 11.57 7.51 -18.81
N ILE A 80 11.54 7.70 -17.48
CA ILE A 80 12.71 7.76 -16.61
C ILE A 80 12.50 6.73 -15.49
N PRO A 81 13.12 5.53 -15.57
CA PRO A 81 12.97 4.48 -14.57
C PRO A 81 13.30 4.90 -13.14
N GLU A 82 14.24 5.84 -12.99
CA GLU A 82 14.69 6.37 -11.70
C GLU A 82 13.58 7.11 -10.94
N GLU A 83 12.62 7.73 -11.63
CA GLU A 83 11.50 8.41 -10.97
C GLU A 83 10.56 7.41 -10.28
N PHE A 84 10.32 6.25 -10.92
CA PHE A 84 9.58 5.17 -10.28
C PHE A 84 10.38 4.54 -9.14
N ALA A 85 11.70 4.39 -9.32
CA ALA A 85 12.58 3.88 -8.28
C ALA A 85 12.58 4.79 -7.04
N GLU A 86 12.60 6.11 -7.21
CA GLU A 86 12.53 7.06 -6.09
C GLU A 86 11.16 7.00 -5.41
N PHE A 87 10.06 6.87 -6.16
CA PHE A 87 8.75 6.62 -5.56
C PHE A 87 8.77 5.37 -4.67
N CYS A 88 9.30 4.25 -5.19
CA CYS A 88 9.42 3.01 -4.41
C CYS A 88 10.26 3.22 -3.14
N ALA A 89 11.41 3.88 -3.27
CA ALA A 89 12.31 4.15 -2.15
C ALA A 89 11.64 5.04 -1.09
N ALA A 90 10.93 6.09 -1.50
CA ALA A 90 10.19 6.97 -0.61
C ALA A 90 9.10 6.22 0.16
N MET A 91 8.32 5.38 -0.52
CA MET A 91 7.26 4.60 0.12
C MET A 91 7.82 3.53 1.07
N ILE A 92 8.94 2.89 0.72
CA ILE A 92 9.64 1.95 1.61
C ILE A 92 10.11 2.67 2.88
N ARG A 93 10.81 3.80 2.76
CA ARG A 93 11.29 4.57 3.92
C ARG A 93 10.14 4.98 4.85
N ARG A 94 8.95 5.22 4.28
CA ARG A 94 7.78 5.69 5.03
C ARG A 94 6.98 4.56 5.70
N TYR A 95 6.78 3.44 5.00
CA TYR A 95 5.82 2.41 5.41
C TYR A 95 6.42 1.04 5.71
N ALA A 96 7.73 0.84 5.46
CA ALA A 96 8.42 -0.39 5.83
C ALA A 96 9.35 -0.12 7.03
N PRO A 97 8.98 -0.52 8.25
CA PRO A 97 9.85 -0.38 9.41
C PRO A 97 11.13 -1.21 9.24
N ALA A 98 12.20 -0.82 9.92
CA ALA A 98 13.45 -1.58 9.89
C ALA A 98 13.21 -3.01 10.39
N ILE A 99 13.92 -3.98 9.80
CA ILE A 99 13.73 -5.43 10.04
C ILE A 99 13.74 -5.81 11.54
N GLY A 100 14.35 -5.00 12.42
CA GLY A 100 14.36 -5.22 13.86
C GLY A 100 13.04 -4.92 14.60
N ASP A 101 12.18 -4.04 14.08
CA ASP A 101 10.94 -3.63 14.78
C ASP A 101 9.80 -4.64 14.58
N ASN A 102 9.81 -5.39 13.48
CA ASN A 102 8.68 -6.25 13.10
C ASN A 102 8.68 -7.63 13.81
N MET A 103 9.82 -8.08 14.36
CA MET A 103 9.89 -9.36 15.09
C MET A 103 9.15 -9.33 16.43
N ALA A 104 8.95 -8.15 17.03
CA ALA A 104 8.22 -8.01 18.30
C ALA A 104 6.69 -8.17 18.12
N THR A 105 6.16 -7.89 16.92
CA THR A 105 4.72 -7.85 16.66
C THR A 105 4.16 -9.23 16.29
N THR A 106 4.93 -10.09 15.62
CA THR A 106 4.49 -11.42 15.16
C THR A 106 4.19 -12.42 16.29
N GLN A 107 4.58 -12.14 17.54
CA GLN A 107 4.34 -13.05 18.68
C GLN A 107 2.95 -12.97 19.32
N ARG A 108 2.03 -12.12 18.85
CA ARG A 108 0.69 -11.93 19.47
C ARG A 108 -0.41 -12.84 18.91
N VAL A 109 -0.16 -14.14 18.78
CA VAL A 109 -1.27 -15.11 18.66
C VAL A 109 -1.36 -15.90 19.95
N PRO A 110 -2.37 -15.66 20.82
CA PRO A 110 -2.65 -16.58 21.90
C PRO A 110 -3.15 -17.89 21.30
N ALA A 111 -2.55 -19.00 21.69
CA ALA A 111 -3.07 -20.33 21.41
C ALA A 111 -4.44 -20.46 22.07
N ALA A 112 -5.50 -20.42 21.27
CA ALA A 112 -6.84 -20.76 21.70
C ALA A 112 -7.58 -21.40 20.52
N TRP A 113 -7.44 -22.72 20.43
CA TRP A 113 -8.53 -23.71 20.30
C TRP A 113 -8.01 -25.05 20.82
#